data_AF-A0A1A3NTG1-F1
#
_entry.id   AF-A0A1A3NTG1-F1
#
_cell.length_a   1.000
_cell.length_b   1.000
_cell.length_c   1.000
_cell.angle_alpha   90.00
_cell.angle_beta   90.00
_cell.angle_gamma   90.00
#
_symmetry.space_group_name_H-M   'P 1'
#
loop_
_entity.id
_entity.type
_entity.pdbx_description
1 polymer ?
#
loop_
_entity_poly.entity_id
_entity_poly.type
_entity_poly.pdbx_seq_one_letter_code
_entity_poly.pdbx_strand_id
1 'polypeptide(L)'
;MLTLAIILFFAAPVFLYFAFHPNQAFYAEEGWKFKDRHEPSERYAAANAVYCVMMAVASVCVGIWIISIDHRDNVAAEQRKAIAESNARCVRDIEPRFRQTVRWHGHQLGNPDKVKELAKELGVDVKIDRSSSTGTVSDDVVVSDPKRPGDTTLFILDGILWEHQEAGTQVGCRRT
;
A
#
# COMPACT_ATOMS: atom_id res chain seq x y z
N MET A 1 -17.88 -0.83 -1.60
CA MET A 1 -17.50 -2.18 -1.15
C MET A 1 -17.78 -2.38 0.35
N LEU A 2 -17.40 -1.43 1.20
CA LEU A 2 -17.65 -1.46 2.66
C LEU A 2 -19.10 -1.77 3.06
N THR A 3 -20.10 -1.12 2.43
CA THR A 3 -21.52 -1.33 2.74
C THR A 3 -21.97 -2.77 2.54
N LEU A 4 -21.47 -3.45 1.51
CA LEU A 4 -21.78 -4.85 1.24
C LEU A 4 -21.20 -5.76 2.33
N ALA A 5 -19.97 -5.51 2.77
CA ALA A 5 -19.37 -6.26 3.88
C ALA A 5 -20.20 -6.10 5.16
N ILE A 6 -20.63 -4.88 5.48
CA ILE A 6 -21.50 -4.59 6.64
C ILE A 6 -22.82 -5.39 6.54
N ILE A 7 -23.46 -5.39 5.38
CA ILE A 7 -24.70 -6.17 5.15
C ILE A 7 -24.45 -7.67 5.38
N LEU A 8 -23.34 -8.22 4.88
CA LEU A 8 -23.00 -9.64 5.08
C LEU A 8 -22.76 -9.99 6.57
N PHE A 9 -22.14 -9.10 7.33
CA PHE A 9 -21.98 -9.29 8.78
C PHE A 9 -23.31 -9.24 9.54
N PHE A 10 -24.30 -8.48 9.07
CA PHE A 10 -25.66 -8.51 9.62
C PHE A 10 -26.47 -9.72 9.14
N ALA A 11 -26.21 -10.23 7.93
CA ALA A 11 -26.87 -11.42 7.42
C ALA A 11 -26.45 -12.70 8.18
N ALA A 12 -25.18 -12.80 8.58
CA ALA A 12 -24.67 -13.96 9.32
C ALA A 12 -25.44 -14.31 10.62
N PRO A 13 -25.71 -13.37 11.56
CA PRO A 13 -26.52 -13.66 12.74
C PRO A 13 -27.98 -13.95 12.40
N VAL A 14 -28.52 -13.38 11.31
CA VAL A 14 -29.87 -13.72 10.83
C VAL A 14 -29.93 -15.18 10.36
N PHE A 15 -28.92 -15.64 9.61
CA PHE A 15 -28.83 -17.05 9.22
C PHE A 15 -28.65 -17.96 10.43
N LEU A 16 -27.81 -17.61 11.40
CA LEU A 16 -27.67 -18.39 12.64
C LEU A 16 -28.99 -18.43 13.42
N TYR A 17 -29.71 -17.32 13.50
CA TYR A 17 -31.03 -17.29 14.14
C TYR A 17 -32.00 -18.30 13.51
N PHE A 18 -32.07 -18.32 12.18
CA PHE A 18 -32.88 -19.30 11.44
C PHE A 18 -32.39 -20.75 11.57
N ALA A 19 -31.08 -20.97 11.75
CA ALA A 19 -30.54 -22.30 12.02
C ALA A 19 -31.07 -22.88 13.36
N PHE A 20 -31.24 -22.03 14.38
CA PHE A 20 -31.77 -22.44 15.69
C PHE A 20 -33.31 -22.35 15.80
N HIS A 21 -33.98 -21.68 14.85
CA HIS A 21 -35.43 -21.52 14.81
C HIS A 21 -36.02 -22.07 13.49
N PRO A 22 -35.96 -23.39 13.26
CA PRO A 22 -36.35 -23.99 11.98
C PRO A 22 -37.81 -23.76 11.62
N ASN A 23 -38.71 -23.61 12.60
CA ASN A 23 -40.12 -23.29 12.36
C ASN A 23 -40.27 -21.90 11.72
N GLN A 24 -39.52 -20.92 12.21
CA GLN A 24 -39.58 -19.56 11.67
C GLN A 24 -38.92 -19.47 10.29
N ALA A 25 -37.82 -20.20 10.08
CA ALA A 25 -37.20 -20.33 8.76
C ALA A 25 -38.17 -20.97 7.75
N PHE A 26 -38.84 -22.05 8.15
CA PHE A 26 -39.86 -22.71 7.32
C PHE A 26 -41.00 -21.76 6.96
N TYR A 27 -41.51 -20.96 7.89
CA TYR A 27 -42.54 -19.96 7.58
C TYR A 27 -42.02 -18.82 6.69
N ALA A 28 -40.78 -18.38 6.87
CA ALA A 28 -40.18 -17.32 6.07
C ALA A 28 -39.95 -17.75 4.60
N GLU A 29 -39.48 -18.99 4.37
CA GLU A 29 -39.16 -19.51 3.04
C GLU A 29 -40.37 -20.14 2.33
N GLU A 30 -41.12 -20.94 3.08
CA GLU A 30 -42.10 -21.90 2.55
C GLU A 30 -43.52 -21.69 3.12
N GLY A 31 -43.69 -20.73 4.04
CA GLY A 31 -44.99 -20.43 4.66
C GLY A 31 -46.07 -20.00 3.67
N TRP A 32 -45.68 -19.52 2.48
CA TRP A 32 -46.63 -19.23 1.41
C TRP A 32 -47.13 -20.49 0.68
N LYS A 33 -46.33 -21.56 0.62
CA LYS A 33 -46.67 -22.83 -0.05
C LYS A 33 -47.42 -23.80 0.87
N PHE A 34 -47.14 -23.79 2.17
CA PHE A 34 -47.70 -24.73 3.13
C PHE A 34 -48.54 -24.04 4.20
N LYS A 35 -49.54 -23.24 3.78
CA LYS A 35 -50.45 -22.53 4.68
C LYS A 35 -51.13 -23.44 5.72
N ASP A 36 -51.32 -24.72 5.39
CA ASP A 36 -52.05 -25.69 6.21
C ASP A 36 -51.14 -26.68 6.97
N ARG A 37 -49.81 -26.54 6.87
CA ARG A 37 -48.88 -27.34 7.70
C ARG A 37 -48.27 -26.47 8.79
N HIS A 38 -48.45 -26.90 10.02
CA HIS A 38 -47.98 -26.16 11.20
C HIS A 38 -46.53 -26.47 11.59
N GLU A 39 -45.95 -27.58 11.09
CA GLU A 39 -44.61 -28.01 11.51
C GLU A 39 -43.75 -28.54 10.35
N PRO A 40 -42.47 -28.15 10.28
CA PRO A 40 -41.51 -28.70 9.32
C PRO A 40 -41.17 -30.17 9.64
N SER A 41 -40.89 -30.97 8.61
CA SER A 41 -40.36 -32.32 8.83
C SER A 41 -38.95 -32.28 9.44
N GLU A 42 -38.58 -33.26 10.26
CA GLU A 42 -37.25 -33.35 10.89
C GLU A 42 -36.10 -33.29 9.87
N ARG A 43 -36.27 -33.96 8.72
CA ARG A 43 -35.27 -33.95 7.64
C ARG A 43 -35.07 -32.56 7.04
N TYR A 44 -36.17 -31.81 6.86
CA TYR A 44 -36.09 -30.43 6.38
C TYR A 44 -35.43 -29.54 7.42
N ALA A 45 -35.82 -29.64 8.70
CA ALA A 45 -35.24 -28.85 9.77
C ALA A 45 -33.72 -29.06 9.87
N ALA A 46 -33.25 -30.31 9.79
CA ALA A 46 -31.82 -30.63 9.78
C ALA A 46 -31.09 -30.07 8.55
N ALA A 47 -31.65 -30.24 7.35
CA ALA A 47 -31.06 -29.73 6.11
C ALA A 47 -30.99 -28.19 6.10
N ASN A 48 -32.05 -27.53 6.56
CA ASN A 48 -32.12 -26.08 6.66
C ASN A 48 -31.12 -25.54 7.68
N ALA A 49 -30.98 -26.20 8.84
CA ALA A 49 -29.99 -25.80 9.84
C ALA A 49 -28.56 -25.86 9.27
N VAL A 50 -28.20 -26.92 8.55
CA VAL A 50 -26.89 -27.04 7.89
C VAL A 50 -26.70 -25.95 6.85
N TYR A 51 -27.71 -25.71 6.00
CA TYR A 51 -27.67 -24.65 5.00
C TYR A 51 -27.48 -23.26 5.61
N CYS A 52 -28.25 -22.93 6.64
CA CYS A 52 -28.16 -21.66 7.35
C CYS A 52 -26.78 -21.45 8.00
N VAL A 53 -26.21 -22.49 8.63
CA VAL A 53 -24.86 -22.42 9.19
C VAL A 53 -23.82 -22.19 8.10
N MET A 54 -23.91 -22.89 6.97
CA MET A 54 -23.01 -22.69 5.83
C MET A 54 -23.10 -21.26 5.27
N MET A 55 -24.32 -20.72 5.13
CA MET A 55 -24.54 -19.35 4.67
C MET A 55 -24.02 -18.30 5.66
N ALA A 56 -24.15 -18.54 6.96
CA ALA A 56 -23.58 -17.68 7.99
C ALA A 56 -22.05 -17.62 7.88
N VAL A 57 -21.41 -18.79 7.77
CA VAL A 57 -19.94 -18.89 7.61
C VAL A 57 -19.49 -18.22 6.32
N ALA A 58 -20.15 -18.50 5.19
CA ALA A 58 -19.82 -17.89 3.92
C ALA A 58 -19.95 -16.36 3.97
N SER A 59 -21.01 -15.84 4.59
CA SER A 59 -21.23 -14.39 4.73
C SER A 59 -20.11 -13.71 5.51
N VAL A 60 -19.67 -14.32 6.61
CA VAL A 60 -18.53 -13.81 7.39
C VAL A 60 -17.23 -13.85 6.58
N CYS A 61 -16.92 -14.98 5.93
CA CYS A 61 -15.71 -15.13 5.13
C CYS A 61 -15.65 -14.12 3.97
N VAL A 62 -16.75 -13.95 3.24
CA VAL A 62 -16.84 -12.97 2.15
C VAL A 62 -16.76 -11.54 2.69
N GLY A 63 -17.39 -11.24 3.82
CA GLY A 63 -17.29 -9.94 4.48
C GLY A 63 -15.85 -9.58 4.84
N ILE A 64 -15.10 -10.51 5.45
CA ILE A 64 -13.67 -10.34 5.77
C ILE A 64 -12.85 -10.13 4.50
N TRP A 65 -13.11 -10.93 3.45
CA TRP A 65 -12.40 -10.82 2.18
C TRP A 65 -12.60 -9.46 1.52
N ILE A 66 -13.83 -8.93 1.49
CA ILE A 66 -14.12 -7.60 0.94
C ILE A 66 -13.39 -6.50 1.72
N ILE A 67 -13.44 -6.53 3.05
CA ILE A 67 -12.72 -5.56 3.89
C ILE A 67 -11.20 -5.65 3.65
N SER A 68 -10.68 -6.87 3.50
CA SER A 68 -9.25 -7.08 3.26
C SER A 68 -8.79 -6.49 1.93
N ILE A 69 -9.60 -6.58 0.87
CA ILE A 69 -9.31 -5.96 -0.42
C ILE A 69 -9.39 -4.43 -0.31
N ASP A 70 -10.47 -3.90 0.27
CA ASP A 70 -10.68 -2.47 0.43
C ASP A 70 -9.52 -1.82 1.21
N HIS A 71 -9.08 -2.47 2.30
CA HIS A 71 -7.93 -2.01 3.07
C HIS A 71 -6.63 -2.01 2.26
N ARG A 72 -6.35 -3.07 1.48
CA ARG A 72 -5.16 -3.14 0.63
C ARG A 72 -5.16 -2.06 -0.45
N ASP A 73 -6.32 -1.82 -1.07
CA ASP A 73 -6.46 -0.80 -2.10
C ASP A 73 -6.27 0.61 -1.54
N ASN A 74 -6.83 0.88 -0.35
CA ASN A 74 -6.65 2.15 0.33
C ASN A 74 -5.18 2.40 0.71
N VAL A 75 -4.50 1.40 1.29
CA VAL A 75 -3.06 1.50 1.60
C VAL A 75 -2.25 1.71 0.34
N ALA A 76 -2.52 0.97 -0.73
CA ALA A 76 -1.83 1.13 -2.01
C ALA A 76 -2.08 2.51 -2.63
N ALA A 77 -3.30 3.05 -2.53
CA ALA A 77 -3.64 4.38 -3.01
C ALA A 77 -2.93 5.49 -2.21
N GLU A 78 -2.88 5.37 -0.88
CA GLU A 78 -2.14 6.29 -0.02
C GLU A 78 -0.65 6.27 -0.33
N GLN A 79 -0.05 5.08 -0.48
CA GLN A 79 1.35 4.94 -0.87
C GLN A 79 1.64 5.60 -2.22
N ARG A 80 0.78 5.40 -3.22
CA ARG A 80 0.92 6.04 -4.54
C ARG A 80 0.87 7.56 -4.44
N LYS A 81 -0.03 8.12 -3.61
CA LYS A 81 -0.12 9.56 -3.37
C LYS A 81 1.16 10.10 -2.71
N ALA A 82 1.64 9.43 -1.67
CA ALA A 82 2.87 9.83 -0.97
C ALA A 82 4.10 9.77 -1.89
N ILE A 83 4.21 8.73 -2.73
CA ILE A 83 5.28 8.61 -3.73
C ILE A 83 5.19 9.74 -4.77
N ALA A 84 3.99 10.03 -5.29
CA ALA A 84 3.78 11.10 -6.25
C ALA A 84 4.12 12.48 -5.67
N GLU A 85 3.74 12.74 -4.41
CA GLU A 85 4.07 13.98 -3.70
C GLU A 85 5.58 14.12 -3.46
N SER A 86 6.23 13.05 -2.99
CA SER A 86 7.68 13.00 -2.80
C SER A 86 8.43 13.23 -4.13
N ASN A 87 7.98 12.61 -5.23
CA ASN A 87 8.53 12.85 -6.57
C ASN A 87 8.35 14.29 -7.03
N ALA A 88 7.17 14.89 -6.84
CA ALA A 88 6.90 16.27 -7.22
C ALA A 88 7.78 17.25 -6.44
N ARG A 89 7.92 17.04 -5.12
CA ARG A 89 8.83 17.79 -4.26
C ARG A 89 10.28 17.62 -4.68
N CYS A 90 10.68 16.41 -5.05
CA CYS A 90 12.02 16.13 -5.50
C CYS A 90 12.39 16.96 -6.73
N VAL A 91 11.53 16.96 -7.76
CA VAL A 91 11.77 17.66 -9.03
C VAL A 91 11.75 19.18 -8.83
N ARG A 92 10.84 19.67 -7.98
CA ARG A 92 10.64 21.11 -7.77
C ARG A 92 11.70 21.74 -6.87
N ASP A 93 12.01 21.10 -5.74
CA ASP A 93 12.74 21.74 -4.64
C ASP A 93 14.09 21.08 -4.34
N ILE A 94 14.18 19.74 -4.40
CA ILE A 94 15.33 18.99 -3.88
C ILE A 94 16.45 18.91 -4.92
N GLU A 95 16.16 18.27 -6.06
CA GLU A 95 17.14 18.04 -7.13
C GLU A 95 17.87 19.31 -7.58
N PRO A 96 17.20 20.44 -7.92
CA PRO A 96 17.90 21.63 -8.41
C PRO A 96 18.85 22.22 -7.36
N ARG A 97 18.50 22.16 -6.07
CA ARG A 97 19.34 22.70 -4.99
C ARG A 97 20.58 21.83 -4.75
N PHE A 98 20.43 20.50 -4.81
CA PHE A 98 21.56 19.58 -4.72
C PHE A 98 22.52 19.75 -5.91
N ARG A 99 22.00 19.88 -7.14
CA ARG A 99 22.83 20.15 -8.33
C ARG A 99 23.64 21.45 -8.23
N GLN A 100 23.10 22.49 -7.61
CA GLN A 100 23.80 23.76 -7.42
C GLN A 100 24.81 23.72 -6.25
N THR A 101 24.57 22.87 -5.27
CA THR A 101 25.37 22.83 -4.04
C THR A 101 26.53 21.86 -4.16
N VAL A 102 26.34 20.69 -4.78
CA VAL A 102 27.37 19.66 -4.92
C VAL A 102 28.52 20.18 -5.78
N ARG A 103 29.76 20.07 -5.27
CA ARG A 103 30.98 20.42 -5.97
C ARG A 103 31.93 19.23 -5.98
N TRP A 104 32.29 18.81 -7.18
CA TRP A 104 33.23 17.71 -7.41
C TRP A 104 34.68 18.24 -7.50
N HIS A 105 35.63 17.46 -6.97
CA HIS A 105 37.07 17.65 -7.18
C HIS A 105 37.61 16.35 -7.79
N GLY A 106 37.67 16.29 -9.12
CA GLY A 106 37.74 15.02 -9.84
C GLY A 106 36.50 14.19 -9.53
N HIS A 107 36.68 12.90 -9.21
CA HIS A 107 35.57 12.00 -8.86
C HIS A 107 35.14 12.04 -7.39
N GLN A 108 35.73 12.92 -6.56
CA GLN A 108 35.45 13.00 -5.13
C GLN A 108 34.61 14.22 -4.77
N LEU A 109 33.81 14.09 -3.72
CA LEU A 109 32.97 15.18 -3.26
C LEU A 109 33.81 16.21 -2.49
N GLY A 110 33.90 17.43 -3.02
CA GLY A 110 34.72 18.49 -2.45
C GLY A 110 34.09 19.25 -1.29
N ASN A 111 32.78 19.11 -1.07
CA ASN A 111 32.05 19.86 -0.05
C ASN A 111 31.01 19.02 0.71
N PRO A 112 31.42 17.89 1.32
CA PRO A 112 30.50 16.97 2.00
C PRO A 112 29.67 17.63 3.09
N ASP A 113 30.24 18.58 3.85
CA ASP A 113 29.53 19.24 4.96
C ASP A 113 28.36 20.10 4.47
N LYS A 114 28.54 20.83 3.36
CA LYS A 114 27.47 21.65 2.76
C LYS A 114 26.34 20.79 2.21
N VAL A 115 26.67 19.63 1.66
CA VAL A 115 25.67 18.68 1.17
C VAL A 115 24.85 18.12 2.34
N LYS A 116 25.49 17.77 3.46
CA LYS A 116 24.80 17.33 4.69
C LYS A 116 23.96 18.43 5.33
N GLU A 117 24.42 19.67 5.30
CA GLU A 117 23.66 20.82 5.79
C GLU A 117 22.40 21.05 4.95
N LEU A 118 22.53 21.03 3.62
CA LEU A 118 21.39 21.12 2.70
C LEU A 118 20.40 19.97 2.91
N ALA A 119 20.88 18.76 3.15
CA ALA A 119 20.04 17.61 3.45
C ALA A 119 19.16 17.84 4.68
N LYS A 120 19.75 18.36 5.76
CA LYS A 120 19.02 18.72 6.99
C LYS A 120 17.98 19.82 6.74
N GLU A 121 18.36 20.86 5.99
CA GLU A 121 17.45 21.95 5.65
C GLU A 121 16.24 21.46 4.84
N LEU A 122 16.50 20.59 3.88
CA LEU A 122 15.48 19.97 3.04
C LEU A 122 14.80 18.78 3.72
N GLY A 123 15.15 18.40 4.94
CA GLY A 123 14.59 17.24 5.63
C GLY A 123 14.66 15.94 4.81
N VAL A 124 15.79 15.74 4.12
CA VAL A 124 16.12 14.53 3.37
C VAL A 124 17.39 13.90 3.97
N ASP A 125 17.53 12.61 3.78
CA ASP A 125 18.72 11.87 4.19
C ASP A 125 19.73 11.85 3.04
N VAL A 126 21.01 11.98 3.39
CA VAL A 126 22.11 11.88 2.44
C VAL A 126 23.11 10.86 2.93
N LYS A 127 23.47 9.95 2.03
CA LYS A 127 24.56 9.00 2.19
C LYS A 127 25.61 9.28 1.13
N ILE A 128 26.87 9.39 1.56
CA ILE A 128 28.01 9.56 0.66
C ILE A 128 28.74 8.22 0.66
N ASP A 129 28.59 7.47 -0.43
CA ASP A 129 29.21 6.16 -0.58
C ASP A 129 30.50 6.31 -1.40
N ARG A 130 31.63 5.93 -0.82
CA ARG A 130 32.91 5.93 -1.53
C ARG A 130 33.12 4.57 -2.18
N SER A 131 33.20 4.57 -3.50
CA SER A 131 33.46 3.37 -4.30
C SER A 131 34.85 3.45 -4.93
N SER A 132 35.43 2.29 -5.21
CA SER A 132 36.71 2.18 -5.91
C SER A 132 36.56 1.14 -7.01
N SER A 133 36.15 1.57 -8.20
CA SER A 133 36.11 0.70 -9.38
C SER A 133 37.37 0.91 -10.23
N THR A 134 38.01 -0.18 -10.65
CA THR A 134 39.15 -0.17 -11.59
C THR A 134 40.33 0.74 -11.20
N GLY A 135 40.57 0.94 -9.89
CA GLY A 135 41.67 1.78 -9.38
C GLY A 135 41.36 3.27 -9.27
N THR A 136 40.15 3.69 -9.69
CA THR A 136 39.65 5.06 -9.52
C THR A 136 38.74 5.12 -8.31
N VAL A 137 39.03 6.05 -7.38
CA VAL A 137 38.19 6.31 -6.21
C VAL A 137 37.17 7.40 -6.55
N SER A 138 35.90 7.10 -6.35
CA SER A 138 34.77 8.01 -6.60
C SER A 138 33.82 8.05 -5.42
N ASP A 139 33.21 9.22 -5.20
CA ASP A 139 32.14 9.37 -4.22
C ASP A 139 30.78 9.44 -4.95
N ASP A 140 29.78 8.75 -4.40
CA ASP A 140 28.39 8.79 -4.82
C ASP A 140 27.56 9.46 -3.74
N VAL A 141 26.72 10.43 -4.12
CA VAL A 141 25.78 11.09 -3.21
C VAL A 141 24.38 10.54 -3.43
N VAL A 142 23.94 9.68 -2.51
CA VAL A 142 22.60 9.10 -2.50
C VAL A 142 21.68 9.98 -1.66
N VAL A 143 20.62 10.51 -2.26
CA VAL A 143 19.63 11.36 -1.59
C VAL A 143 18.34 10.57 -1.41
N SER A 144 17.81 10.55 -0.20
CA SER A 144 16.62 9.77 0.19
C SER A 144 15.61 10.62 0.94
N ASP A 145 14.31 10.38 0.71
CA ASP A 145 13.22 11.02 1.44
C ASP A 145 12.69 10.07 2.53
N PRO A 146 12.91 10.36 3.83
CA PRO A 146 12.44 9.50 4.92
C PRO A 146 10.91 9.42 5.02
N LYS A 147 10.18 10.32 4.36
CA LYS A 147 8.71 10.30 4.34
C LYS A 147 8.14 9.42 3.23
N ARG A 148 8.98 8.92 2.32
CA ARG A 148 8.55 8.09 1.20
C ARG A 148 8.35 6.64 1.65
N PRO A 149 7.19 6.02 1.37
CA PRO A 149 6.96 4.62 1.72
C PRO A 149 7.77 3.69 0.80
N GLY A 150 8.35 2.63 1.39
CA GLY A 150 9.14 1.64 0.64
C GLY A 150 10.57 2.11 0.36
N ASP A 151 10.96 2.17 -0.91
CA ASP A 151 12.26 2.69 -1.30
C ASP A 151 12.27 4.22 -1.14
N THR A 152 13.09 4.69 -0.20
CA THR A 152 13.24 6.10 0.13
C THR A 152 14.13 6.85 -0.86
N THR A 153 14.88 6.15 -1.70
CA THR A 153 15.88 6.75 -2.59
C THR A 153 15.21 7.61 -3.66
N LEU A 154 15.62 8.89 -3.73
CA LEU A 154 15.12 9.84 -4.72
C LEU A 154 15.97 9.83 -5.99
N PHE A 155 17.28 10.03 -5.84
CA PHE A 155 18.26 10.06 -6.93
C PHE A 155 19.68 9.88 -6.38
N ILE A 156 20.63 9.63 -7.29
CA ILE A 156 22.05 9.47 -6.99
C ILE A 156 22.83 10.45 -7.86
N LEU A 157 23.82 11.13 -7.28
CA LEU A 157 24.79 11.94 -8.00
C LEU A 157 26.14 11.21 -7.96
N ASP A 158 26.63 10.80 -9.13
CA ASP A 158 27.85 10.02 -9.30
C ASP A 158 28.99 10.93 -9.78
N GLY A 159 30.14 10.88 -9.10
CA GLY A 159 31.33 11.67 -9.40
C GLY A 159 32.10 11.22 -10.66
N ILE A 160 31.92 9.98 -11.12
CA ILE A 160 32.49 9.45 -12.37
C ILE A 160 31.72 9.98 -13.58
N LEU A 161 30.38 9.94 -13.51
CA LEU A 161 29.52 10.33 -14.64
C LEU A 161 29.49 11.85 -14.87
N TRP A 162 29.89 12.66 -13.88
CA TRP A 162 29.90 14.12 -13.98
C TRP A 162 30.98 14.68 -14.93
N GLU A 163 32.07 13.93 -15.16
CA GLU A 163 33.19 14.40 -16.00
C GLU A 163 32.94 14.23 -17.51
N HIS A 164 31.95 13.41 -17.89
CA HIS A 164 31.65 13.10 -19.30
C HIS A 164 30.33 13.67 -19.84
N GLN A 165 29.51 14.32 -19.02
CA GLN A 165 28.18 14.77 -19.46
C GLN A 165 27.78 16.15 -18.94
N GLU A 166 27.76 17.12 -19.87
CA GLU A 166 26.59 17.99 -19.95
C GLU A 166 25.38 17.08 -20.22
N ALA A 167 24.57 16.84 -19.19
CA ALA A 167 23.33 16.06 -19.22
C ALA A 167 23.47 14.53 -19.49
N GLY A 168 23.42 13.76 -18.40
CA GLY A 168 22.43 12.68 -18.33
C GLY A 168 22.94 11.25 -18.23
N THR A 169 23.22 10.76 -17.02
CA THR A 169 22.89 9.38 -16.66
C THR A 169 22.38 9.32 -15.22
N GLN A 170 21.07 9.09 -15.08
CA GLN A 170 20.20 9.08 -13.87
C GLN A 170 20.31 10.25 -12.88
N VAL A 171 20.59 11.46 -13.36
CA VAL A 171 20.32 12.68 -12.59
C VAL A 171 18.86 13.08 -12.80
N GLY A 172 17.97 12.48 -12.02
CA GLY A 172 16.57 12.82 -12.07
C GLY A 172 15.82 12.08 -10.98
N CYS A 173 14.93 12.77 -10.29
CA CYS A 173 14.02 12.14 -9.35
C CYS A 173 13.37 10.91 -9.98
N ARG A 174 13.48 9.75 -9.31
CA ARG A 174 13.01 8.48 -9.82
C ARG A 174 11.52 8.54 -10.14
N ARG A 175 11.19 8.69 -11.43
CA ARG A 175 9.81 8.61 -11.92
C ARG A 175 9.38 7.15 -11.89
N THR A 176 8.63 6.80 -10.85
CA THR A 176 7.88 5.54 -10.74
C THR A 176 6.55 5.65 -11.47
#